data_AF-A0A7C1YXI2-F1
#
_entry.id   AF-A0A7C1YXI2-F1
#
_cell.length_a   1.000
_cell.length_b   1.000
_cell.length_c   1.000
_cell.angle_alpha   90.00
_cell.angle_beta   90.00
_cell.angle_gamma   90.00
#
_symmetry.space_group_name_H-M   'P 1'
#
loop_
_entity.id
_entity.type
_entity.pdbx_description
1 polymer ?
#
loop_
_entity_poly.entity_id
_entity_poly.type
_entity_poly.pdbx_seq_one_letter_code
_entity_poly.pdbx_strand_id
1 'polypeptide(L)'
;MTAHMYQEGNQEAMLGEFFKDKPRDSYVIATKVIPPGLTDFMTGEIGEEFSVEAYLEMFETSLKRLQMDYVDIFYQHVVATEDAVLRDDLLGAMQKMKDQGKARCIGVSTHYNQGMGYIGMKALAGNYLAEEKSKPVDPVAALKWVLQDPSICTIIPGYTAYDQIETDVEVMYDIDLTPDEEAELEEGRKLTGLFCQGCGTCKGTCTNNLPVPDLMRAYMYAYGYADIEKARGVLDTRNIDSNPCKGCSSCTVSCARNFPVHDRIEKIARLKNVPKDFIV
;
A
#
# COMPACT_ATOMS: atom_id res chain seq x y z
N MET A 1 1.41 12.66 5.11
CA MET A 1 2.05 12.11 3.90
C MET A 1 1.05 12.08 2.75
N THR A 2 1.47 12.39 1.53
CA THR A 2 0.64 12.38 0.30
C THR A 2 1.35 11.56 -0.81
N ALA A 3 0.83 11.58 -2.04
CA ALA A 3 1.48 11.05 -3.24
C ALA A 3 0.94 11.76 -4.49
N HIS A 4 1.76 11.80 -5.55
CA HIS A 4 1.42 12.38 -6.84
C HIS A 4 0.10 11.87 -7.44
N MET A 5 -0.19 10.58 -7.24
CA MET A 5 -1.36 9.90 -7.81
C MET A 5 -2.62 9.99 -6.92
N TYR A 6 -2.50 10.41 -5.66
CA TYR A 6 -3.62 10.32 -4.73
C TYR A 6 -4.71 11.30 -5.11
N GLN A 7 -5.91 10.78 -5.35
CA GLN A 7 -7.06 11.53 -5.83
C GLN A 7 -6.73 12.36 -7.08
N GLU A 8 -5.94 11.79 -8.01
CA GLU A 8 -5.52 12.46 -9.25
C GLU A 8 -4.75 13.77 -9.00
N GLY A 9 -4.04 13.84 -7.88
CA GLY A 9 -3.27 15.02 -7.46
C GLY A 9 -4.06 16.02 -6.60
N ASN A 10 -5.38 15.83 -6.45
CA ASN A 10 -6.21 16.72 -5.63
C ASN A 10 -5.80 16.72 -4.16
N GLN A 11 -5.27 15.60 -3.64
CA GLN A 11 -4.80 15.58 -2.26
C GLN A 11 -3.58 16.50 -2.06
N GLU A 12 -2.64 16.55 -3.01
CA GLU A 12 -1.51 17.48 -2.95
C GLU A 12 -1.98 18.93 -3.03
N ALA A 13 -2.92 19.25 -3.92
CA ALA A 13 -3.49 20.59 -4.03
C ALA A 13 -4.19 21.06 -2.76
N MET A 14 -5.00 20.17 -2.15
CA MET A 14 -5.70 20.45 -0.89
C MET A 14 -4.72 20.70 0.27
N LEU A 15 -3.66 19.90 0.38
CA LEU A 15 -2.63 20.13 1.40
C LEU A 15 -1.86 21.43 1.15
N GLY A 16 -1.57 21.78 -0.11
CA GLY A 16 -0.94 23.04 -0.45
C GLY A 16 -1.78 24.24 0.02
N GLU A 17 -3.07 24.24 -0.28
CA GLU A 17 -3.99 25.29 0.19
C GLU A 17 -4.09 25.36 1.72
N PHE A 18 -4.09 24.22 2.41
CA PHE A 18 -4.16 24.17 3.88
C PHE A 18 -2.89 24.72 4.55
N PHE A 19 -1.71 24.42 4.00
CA PHE A 19 -0.43 24.77 4.61
C PHE A 19 0.19 26.09 4.14
N LYS A 20 -0.34 26.75 3.10
CA LYS A 20 0.26 27.95 2.50
C LYS A 20 0.55 29.10 3.48
N ASP A 21 -0.30 29.26 4.50
CA ASP A 21 -0.17 30.33 5.50
C ASP A 21 0.49 29.85 6.81
N LYS A 22 1.05 28.62 6.82
CA LYS A 22 1.73 28.05 7.98
C LYS A 22 3.24 28.19 7.83
N PRO A 23 4.00 28.45 8.92
CA PRO A 23 5.45 28.43 8.86
C PRO A 23 5.96 27.09 8.32
N ARG A 24 6.81 27.11 7.30
CA ARG A 24 7.24 25.89 6.60
C ARG A 24 8.00 24.92 7.51
N ASP A 25 8.67 25.42 8.54
CA ASP A 25 9.41 24.67 9.54
C ASP A 25 8.52 24.07 10.65
N SER A 26 7.21 24.36 10.66
CA SER A 26 6.28 23.84 11.68
C SER A 26 5.68 22.46 11.34
N TYR A 27 6.04 21.85 10.20
CA TYR A 27 5.51 20.55 9.77
C TYR A 27 6.49 19.78 8.88
N VAL A 28 6.33 18.46 8.86
CA VAL A 28 7.03 17.54 7.97
C VAL A 28 6.07 17.07 6.90
N ILE A 29 6.44 17.26 5.62
CA ILE A 29 5.64 16.80 4.49
C ILE A 29 6.44 15.83 3.61
N ALA A 30 5.76 14.78 3.19
CA ALA A 30 6.31 13.79 2.30
C ALA A 30 5.35 13.52 1.14
N THR A 31 5.91 13.41 -0.07
CA THR A 31 5.20 12.95 -1.26
C THR A 31 5.92 11.77 -1.89
N LYS A 32 5.29 11.14 -2.88
CA LYS A 32 5.81 9.98 -3.60
C LYS A 32 5.42 10.04 -5.05
N VAL A 33 6.29 9.55 -5.92
CA VAL A 33 6.03 9.41 -7.35
C VAL A 33 6.21 7.96 -7.75
N ILE A 34 5.25 7.44 -8.51
CA ILE A 34 5.43 6.19 -9.25
C ILE A 34 6.18 6.55 -10.53
N PRO A 35 7.27 5.82 -10.89
CA PRO A 35 7.95 6.07 -12.15
C PRO A 35 7.01 6.02 -13.35
N PRO A 36 7.11 6.97 -14.29
CA PRO A 36 6.40 6.86 -15.55
C PRO A 36 6.81 5.56 -16.24
N GLY A 37 5.85 4.90 -16.89
CA GLY A 37 6.07 3.60 -17.52
C GLY A 37 6.09 2.40 -16.57
N LEU A 38 5.81 2.53 -15.27
CA LEU A 38 5.61 1.35 -14.42
C LEU A 38 4.38 0.56 -14.92
N THR A 39 4.61 -0.58 -15.56
CA THR A 39 3.58 -1.41 -16.19
C THR A 39 2.99 -2.43 -15.21
N ASP A 40 3.75 -2.76 -14.16
CA ASP A 40 3.36 -3.79 -13.19
C ASP A 40 3.92 -3.50 -11.78
N PHE A 41 3.01 -3.15 -10.86
CA PHE A 41 3.30 -2.89 -9.44
C PHE A 41 3.88 -4.09 -8.67
N MET A 42 3.73 -5.29 -9.19
CA MET A 42 4.11 -6.52 -8.51
C MET A 42 5.50 -7.00 -8.88
N THR A 43 5.88 -6.84 -10.14
CA THR A 43 7.23 -7.15 -10.63
C THR A 43 8.14 -5.94 -10.54
N GLY A 44 7.58 -4.73 -10.52
CA GLY A 44 8.36 -3.49 -10.63
C GLY A 44 8.81 -3.22 -12.05
N GLU A 45 8.21 -3.85 -13.06
CA GLU A 45 8.58 -3.68 -14.47
C GLU A 45 8.25 -2.25 -14.93
N ILE A 46 9.27 -1.57 -15.44
CA ILE A 46 9.19 -0.21 -15.96
C ILE A 46 9.51 -0.28 -17.45
N GLY A 47 8.53 0.07 -18.28
CA GLY A 47 8.59 0.06 -19.73
C GLY A 47 9.21 1.32 -20.34
N GLU A 48 9.06 1.43 -21.66
CA GLU A 48 9.73 2.44 -22.51
C GLU A 48 9.28 3.89 -22.25
N GLU A 49 8.15 4.10 -21.58
CA GLU A 49 7.68 5.45 -21.21
C GLU A 49 8.52 6.11 -20.10
N PHE A 50 9.43 5.35 -19.48
CA PHE A 50 10.30 5.91 -18.48
C PHE A 50 11.38 6.82 -19.07
N SER A 51 11.50 8.01 -18.50
CA SER A 51 12.69 8.85 -18.63
C SER A 51 12.95 9.55 -17.30
N VAL A 52 14.22 9.88 -17.05
CA VAL A 52 14.63 10.67 -15.87
C VAL A 52 13.94 12.04 -15.89
N GLU A 53 13.81 12.64 -17.07
CA GLU A 53 13.15 13.91 -17.28
C GLU A 53 11.68 13.86 -16.86
N ALA A 54 10.92 12.87 -17.34
CA ALA A 54 9.51 12.72 -16.99
C ALA A 54 9.32 12.44 -15.50
N TYR A 55 10.19 11.61 -14.90
CA TYR A 55 10.13 11.33 -13.47
C TYR A 55 10.40 12.57 -12.62
N LEU A 56 11.38 13.38 -12.99
CA LEU A 56 11.65 14.68 -12.35
C LEU A 56 10.47 15.64 -12.55
N GLU A 57 9.90 15.72 -13.75
CA GLU A 57 8.74 16.57 -14.04
C GLU A 57 7.49 16.21 -13.22
N MET A 58 7.25 14.91 -12.99
CA MET A 58 6.17 14.47 -12.08
C MET A 58 6.40 14.98 -10.66
N PHE A 59 7.65 14.95 -10.16
CA PHE A 59 7.98 15.51 -8.85
C PHE A 59 7.84 17.04 -8.81
N GLU A 60 8.28 17.76 -9.84
CA GLU A 60 8.05 19.21 -9.96
C GLU A 60 6.55 19.55 -9.95
N THR A 61 5.73 18.71 -10.60
CA THR A 61 4.27 18.86 -10.59
C THR A 61 3.70 18.67 -9.19
N SER A 62 4.21 17.71 -8.42
CA SER A 62 3.86 17.54 -7.00
C SER A 62 4.20 18.79 -6.17
N LEU A 63 5.40 19.37 -6.34
CA LEU A 63 5.80 20.61 -5.66
C LEU A 63 4.89 21.78 -6.02
N LYS A 64 4.54 21.93 -7.30
CA LYS A 64 3.59 22.95 -7.78
C LYS A 64 2.21 22.81 -7.13
N ARG A 65 1.66 21.59 -7.07
CA ARG A 65 0.36 21.33 -6.41
C ARG A 65 0.43 21.63 -4.91
N LEU A 66 1.52 21.24 -4.27
CA LEU A 66 1.78 21.52 -2.86
C LEU A 66 2.05 23.00 -2.57
N GLN A 67 2.37 23.81 -3.58
CA GLN A 67 2.80 25.21 -3.43
C GLN A 67 4.03 25.33 -2.52
N MET A 68 5.01 24.44 -2.71
CA MET A 68 6.21 24.36 -1.88
C MET A 68 7.47 24.23 -2.73
N ASP A 69 8.57 24.84 -2.28
CA ASP A 69 9.88 24.71 -2.93
C ASP A 69 10.54 23.36 -2.63
N TYR A 70 10.17 22.71 -1.52
CA TYR A 70 10.73 21.43 -1.11
C TYR A 70 9.77 20.57 -0.27
N VAL A 71 9.97 19.26 -0.31
CA VAL A 71 9.43 18.29 0.65
C VAL A 71 10.50 17.81 1.61
N ASP A 72 10.10 17.43 2.83
CA ASP A 72 11.04 16.90 3.81
C ASP A 72 11.48 15.49 3.42
N ILE A 73 10.56 14.70 2.86
CA ILE A 73 10.88 13.35 2.39
C ILE A 73 10.22 13.09 1.03
N PHE A 74 11.03 12.71 0.05
CA PHE A 74 10.54 12.16 -1.21
C PHE A 74 10.65 10.64 -1.19
N TYR A 75 9.58 9.95 -1.60
CA TYR A 75 9.59 8.49 -1.77
C TYR A 75 9.49 8.08 -3.23
N GLN A 76 10.38 7.18 -3.65
CA GLN A 76 10.10 6.32 -4.80
C GLN A 76 8.96 5.35 -4.43
N HIS A 77 7.86 5.39 -5.18
CA HIS A 77 6.63 4.70 -4.83
C HIS A 77 6.54 3.32 -5.49
N VAL A 78 5.97 2.34 -4.76
CA VAL A 78 5.65 0.98 -5.25
C VAL A 78 6.88 0.22 -5.74
N VAL A 79 7.93 0.22 -4.93
CA VAL A 79 9.12 -0.60 -5.18
C VAL A 79 8.82 -2.07 -4.92
N ALA A 80 8.97 -2.90 -5.95
CA ALA A 80 8.76 -4.34 -5.86
C ALA A 80 10.04 -5.14 -5.54
N THR A 81 11.19 -4.68 -6.04
CA THR A 81 12.48 -5.40 -5.97
C THR A 81 13.62 -4.47 -5.55
N GLU A 82 14.70 -5.06 -5.02
CA GLU A 82 15.94 -4.33 -4.73
C GLU A 82 16.54 -3.73 -6.01
N ASP A 83 16.56 -4.47 -7.12
CA ASP A 83 17.04 -3.97 -8.42
C ASP A 83 16.31 -2.70 -8.88
N ALA A 84 15.00 -2.60 -8.62
CA ALA A 84 14.22 -1.40 -8.94
C ALA A 84 14.64 -0.18 -8.10
N VAL A 85 15.13 -0.39 -6.87
CA VAL A 85 15.73 0.67 -6.05
C VAL A 85 17.11 1.05 -6.57
N LEU A 86 17.91 0.06 -6.95
CA LEU A 86 19.32 0.21 -7.31
C LEU A 86 19.55 0.64 -8.76
N ARG A 87 18.50 0.86 -9.53
CA ARG A 87 18.57 1.41 -10.88
C ARG A 87 19.25 2.78 -10.88
N ASP A 88 20.39 2.88 -11.57
CA ASP A 88 21.24 4.07 -11.62
C ASP A 88 20.50 5.34 -12.06
N ASP A 89 19.58 5.20 -13.01
CA ASP A 89 18.79 6.33 -13.54
C ASP A 89 17.81 6.90 -12.49
N LEU A 90 17.09 6.04 -11.77
CA LEU A 90 16.19 6.40 -10.68
C LEU A 90 16.96 6.95 -9.48
N LEU A 91 18.04 6.29 -9.07
CA LEU A 91 18.91 6.77 -7.99
C LEU A 91 19.51 8.13 -8.33
N GLY A 92 20.02 8.30 -9.54
CA GLY A 92 20.57 9.57 -10.02
C GLY A 92 19.53 10.68 -10.02
N ALA A 93 18.30 10.39 -10.43
CA ALA A 93 17.19 11.35 -10.38
C ALA A 93 16.84 11.76 -8.95
N MET A 94 16.71 10.79 -8.03
CA MET A 94 16.44 11.07 -6.61
C MET A 94 17.58 11.86 -5.95
N GLN A 95 18.84 11.52 -6.26
CA GLN A 95 20.00 12.25 -5.77
C GLN A 95 19.98 13.70 -6.28
N LYS A 96 19.63 13.92 -7.56
CA LYS A 96 19.48 15.27 -8.12
C LYS A 96 18.40 16.08 -7.41
N MET A 97 17.25 15.48 -7.06
CA MET A 97 16.20 16.15 -6.28
C MET A 97 16.73 16.60 -4.91
N LYS A 98 17.56 15.77 -4.27
CA LYS A 98 18.19 16.05 -2.97
C LYS A 98 19.25 17.14 -3.07
N ASP A 99 20.14 17.06 -4.05
CA ASP A 99 21.22 18.04 -4.26
C ASP A 99 20.68 19.43 -4.59
N GLN A 100 19.53 19.50 -5.27
CA GLN A 100 18.82 20.74 -5.54
C GLN A 100 18.07 21.31 -4.32
N GLY A 101 18.07 20.59 -3.18
CA GLY A 101 17.35 20.99 -1.98
C GLY A 101 15.82 20.84 -2.06
N LYS A 102 15.30 20.24 -3.14
CA LYS A 102 13.86 20.03 -3.35
C LYS A 102 13.30 18.85 -2.55
N ALA A 103 14.17 17.92 -2.15
CA ALA A 103 13.87 16.90 -1.15
C ALA A 103 14.98 16.90 -0.09
N ARG A 104 14.65 16.99 1.21
CA ARG A 104 15.68 16.91 2.27
C ARG A 104 16.18 15.48 2.45
N CYS A 105 15.24 14.54 2.40
CA CYS A 105 15.49 13.11 2.49
C CYS A 105 14.86 12.38 1.29
N ILE A 106 15.45 11.26 0.91
CA ILE A 106 14.92 10.33 -0.10
C ILE A 106 14.70 8.97 0.55
N GLY A 107 13.66 8.26 0.12
CA GLY A 107 13.30 6.94 0.62
C GLY A 107 12.55 6.12 -0.41
N VAL A 108 12.19 4.90 -0.01
CA VAL A 108 11.45 3.95 -0.85
C VAL A 108 10.18 3.50 -0.13
N SER A 109 9.13 3.22 -0.90
CA SER A 109 7.89 2.63 -0.40
C SER A 109 7.68 1.27 -1.06
N THR A 110 7.50 0.22 -0.26
CA THR A 110 7.34 -1.16 -0.74
C THR A 110 6.17 -1.87 -0.04
N HIS A 111 5.69 -2.95 -0.65
CA HIS A 111 4.69 -3.86 -0.09
C HIS A 111 5.28 -5.23 0.27
N TYR A 112 6.61 -5.37 0.23
CA TYR A 112 7.32 -6.62 0.48
C TYR A 112 8.37 -6.42 1.56
N ASN A 113 8.72 -7.48 2.28
CA ASN A 113 9.83 -7.46 3.21
C ASN A 113 11.14 -7.43 2.42
N GLN A 114 11.89 -6.33 2.53
CA GLN A 114 13.14 -6.09 1.80
C GLN A 114 14.33 -5.91 2.76
N GLY A 115 14.20 -6.24 4.05
CA GLY A 115 15.31 -6.17 5.01
C GLY A 115 15.84 -4.77 5.33
N MET A 116 15.06 -3.70 5.08
CA MET A 116 15.40 -2.30 5.36
C MET A 116 14.59 -1.75 6.54
N GLY A 117 15.02 -0.65 7.18
CA GLY A 117 14.23 0.02 8.24
C GLY A 117 12.87 0.54 7.73
N TYR A 118 11.83 0.51 8.58
CA TYR A 118 10.43 0.66 8.14
C TYR A 118 9.74 1.92 8.67
N ILE A 119 8.90 2.51 7.82
CA ILE A 119 7.79 3.38 8.23
C ILE A 119 6.52 2.58 8.02
N GLY A 120 5.78 2.33 9.12
CA GLY A 120 4.58 1.52 9.10
C GLY A 120 3.40 2.27 8.46
N MET A 121 2.87 1.72 7.37
CA MET A 121 1.60 2.17 6.78
C MET A 121 0.53 1.11 6.99
N LYS A 122 -0.73 1.56 7.06
CA LYS A 122 -1.91 0.69 7.24
C LYS A 122 -1.89 -0.14 8.52
N ALA A 123 -1.40 0.44 9.62
CA ALA A 123 -1.45 -0.18 10.96
C ALA A 123 -2.87 -0.66 11.34
N LEU A 124 -3.90 0.03 10.84
CA LEU A 124 -5.30 -0.28 11.09
C LEU A 124 -5.95 -1.23 10.06
N ALA A 125 -5.20 -1.79 9.12
CA ALA A 125 -5.72 -2.72 8.11
C ALA A 125 -6.99 -2.24 7.37
N GLY A 126 -7.15 -0.93 7.13
CA GLY A 126 -8.39 -0.40 6.55
C GLY A 126 -9.62 -0.51 7.45
N ASN A 127 -9.39 -0.48 8.77
CA ASN A 127 -10.35 -0.47 9.90
C ASN A 127 -11.03 -1.79 10.23
N TYR A 128 -10.88 -2.84 9.42
CA TYR A 128 -11.56 -4.11 9.62
C TYR A 128 -10.65 -5.30 9.36
N LEU A 129 -10.70 -6.29 10.26
CA LEU A 129 -9.90 -7.51 10.15
C LEU A 129 -10.55 -8.56 9.26
N ALA A 130 -11.89 -8.57 9.18
CA ALA A 130 -12.66 -9.63 8.53
C ALA A 130 -13.53 -9.13 7.37
N GLU A 131 -14.01 -10.08 6.56
CA GLU A 131 -14.96 -9.82 5.47
C GLU A 131 -16.21 -9.10 5.97
N GLU A 132 -16.85 -8.34 5.07
CA GLU A 132 -18.10 -7.61 5.32
C GLU A 132 -18.04 -6.62 6.50
N LYS A 133 -16.82 -6.18 6.87
CA LYS A 133 -16.60 -5.24 7.98
C LYS A 133 -17.10 -5.78 9.33
N SER A 134 -17.12 -7.10 9.49
CA SER A 134 -17.72 -7.80 10.64
C SER A 134 -16.90 -7.72 11.93
N LYS A 135 -15.58 -7.53 11.85
CA LYS A 135 -14.71 -7.31 13.01
C LYS A 135 -13.92 -6.01 12.81
N PRO A 136 -14.31 -4.90 13.47
CA PRO A 136 -13.51 -3.69 13.47
C PRO A 136 -12.17 -3.95 14.17
N VAL A 137 -11.15 -3.20 13.74
CA VAL A 137 -9.87 -3.11 14.44
C VAL A 137 -10.04 -2.20 15.64
N ASP A 138 -9.49 -2.59 16.80
CA ASP A 138 -9.24 -1.66 17.88
C ASP A 138 -8.05 -0.76 17.48
N PRO A 139 -8.27 0.54 17.22
CA PRO A 139 -7.21 1.43 16.80
C PRO A 139 -6.17 1.63 17.91
N VAL A 140 -6.56 1.67 19.18
CA VAL A 140 -5.64 1.91 20.29
C VAL A 140 -4.67 0.73 20.41
N ALA A 141 -5.20 -0.48 20.56
CA ALA A 141 -4.39 -1.68 20.67
C ALA A 141 -3.47 -1.88 19.44
N ALA A 142 -3.99 -1.66 18.23
CA ALA A 142 -3.21 -1.84 17.00
C ALA A 142 -2.07 -0.83 16.88
N LEU A 143 -2.31 0.46 17.15
CA LEU A 143 -1.30 1.50 17.02
C LEU A 143 -0.20 1.32 18.08
N LYS A 144 -0.57 1.06 19.34
CA LYS A 144 0.36 0.74 20.43
C LYS A 144 1.24 -0.45 20.07
N TRP A 145 0.64 -1.55 19.62
CA TRP A 145 1.37 -2.76 19.25
C TRP A 145 2.41 -2.52 18.15
N VAL A 146 2.05 -1.76 17.11
CA VAL A 146 2.99 -1.43 16.02
C VAL A 146 4.12 -0.53 16.52
N LEU A 147 3.83 0.45 17.38
CA LEU A 147 4.83 1.38 17.93
C LEU A 147 5.82 0.73 18.90
N GLN A 148 5.48 -0.44 19.46
CA GLN A 148 6.41 -1.21 20.29
C GLN A 148 7.49 -1.97 19.49
N ASP A 149 7.38 -2.08 18.15
CA ASP A 149 8.43 -2.67 17.32
C ASP A 149 9.61 -1.68 17.17
N PRO A 150 10.81 -1.99 17.69
CA PRO A 150 11.97 -1.09 17.62
C PRO A 150 12.46 -0.84 16.18
N SER A 151 11.99 -1.62 15.21
CA SER A 151 12.29 -1.47 13.78
C SER A 151 11.40 -0.44 13.09
N ILE A 152 10.34 0.03 13.76
CA ILE A 152 9.37 0.98 13.24
C ILE A 152 9.65 2.36 13.82
N CYS A 153 10.01 3.31 12.94
CA CYS A 153 10.31 4.68 13.37
C CYS A 153 9.03 5.50 13.63
N THR A 154 8.00 5.27 12.84
CA THR A 154 6.72 5.99 12.92
C THR A 154 5.63 5.25 12.17
N ILE A 155 4.38 5.64 12.43
CA ILE A 155 3.19 5.12 11.77
C ILE A 155 2.43 6.27 11.09
N ILE A 156 1.79 5.97 9.96
CA ILE A 156 0.97 6.93 9.22
C ILE A 156 -0.47 6.42 9.19
N PRO A 157 -1.25 6.65 10.27
CA PRO A 157 -2.67 6.35 10.29
C PRO A 157 -3.42 7.28 9.32
N GLY A 158 -4.53 6.77 8.79
CA GLY A 158 -5.44 7.56 7.95
C GLY A 158 -6.74 7.80 8.72
N TYR A 159 -7.24 9.02 8.69
CA TYR A 159 -8.45 9.44 9.39
C TYR A 159 -9.40 10.17 8.44
N THR A 160 -10.68 10.10 8.75
CA THR A 160 -11.78 10.80 8.08
C THR A 160 -12.62 11.65 9.04
N ALA A 161 -12.33 11.58 10.35
CA ALA A 161 -13.03 12.31 11.40
C ALA A 161 -12.05 12.77 12.49
N TYR A 162 -12.43 13.80 13.26
CA TYR A 162 -11.55 14.44 14.25
C TYR A 162 -11.26 13.57 15.47
N ASP A 163 -12.23 12.78 15.93
CA ASP A 163 -12.10 11.82 17.03
C ASP A 163 -11.01 10.77 16.77
N GLN A 164 -10.80 10.39 15.52
CA GLN A 164 -9.72 9.50 15.11
C GLN A 164 -8.35 10.15 15.29
N ILE A 165 -8.23 11.47 15.04
CA ILE A 165 -7.00 12.22 15.27
C ILE A 165 -6.71 12.30 16.77
N GLU A 166 -7.73 12.56 17.59
CA GLU A 166 -7.60 12.58 19.06
C GLU A 166 -7.11 11.22 19.58
N THR A 167 -7.70 10.13 19.10
CA THR A 167 -7.27 8.75 19.41
C THR A 167 -5.80 8.52 19.04
N ASP A 168 -5.40 8.87 17.82
CA ASP A 168 -4.02 8.69 17.34
C ASP A 168 -3.01 9.48 18.21
N VAL A 169 -3.38 10.70 18.62
CA VAL A 169 -2.55 11.56 19.49
C VAL A 169 -2.48 11.01 20.91
N GLU A 170 -3.59 10.51 21.46
CA GLU A 170 -3.63 9.92 22.80
C GLU A 170 -2.71 8.71 22.93
N VAL A 171 -2.68 7.83 21.91
CA VAL A 171 -1.77 6.67 21.86
C VAL A 171 -0.29 7.08 22.00
N MET A 172 0.08 8.27 21.52
CA MET A 172 1.48 8.71 21.58
C MET A 172 1.95 9.08 23.00
N TYR A 173 1.03 9.29 23.94
CA TYR A 173 1.37 9.58 25.34
C TYR A 173 1.65 8.32 26.17
N ASP A 174 1.06 7.19 25.78
CA ASP A 174 1.24 5.90 26.44
C ASP A 174 1.10 4.77 25.41
N ILE A 175 2.21 4.11 25.11
CA ILE A 175 2.27 3.01 24.14
C ILE A 175 2.18 1.63 24.81
N ASP A 176 2.09 1.56 26.14
CA ASP A 176 2.03 0.29 26.85
C ASP A 176 0.65 -0.36 26.64
N LEU A 177 0.68 -1.65 26.28
CA LEU A 177 -0.53 -2.43 26.07
C LEU A 177 -1.12 -2.87 27.42
N THR A 178 -2.43 -2.67 27.57
CA THR A 178 -3.17 -3.25 28.69
C THR A 178 -3.45 -4.74 28.42
N PRO A 179 -3.72 -5.57 29.46
CA PRO A 179 -4.08 -6.97 29.26
C PRO A 179 -5.29 -7.19 28.35
N ASP A 180 -6.25 -6.26 28.36
CA ASP A 180 -7.44 -6.33 27.51
C ASP A 180 -7.09 -6.02 26.04
N GLU A 181 -6.24 -5.02 25.80
CA GLU A 181 -5.71 -4.69 24.46
C GLU A 181 -4.87 -5.86 23.90
N GLU A 182 -4.03 -6.51 24.72
CA GLU A 182 -3.28 -7.71 24.32
C GLU A 182 -4.20 -8.88 23.94
N ALA A 183 -5.24 -9.11 24.74
CA ALA A 183 -6.21 -10.17 24.47
C ALA A 183 -6.98 -9.93 23.15
N GLU A 184 -7.36 -8.69 22.87
CA GLU A 184 -8.00 -8.32 21.61
C GLU A 184 -7.08 -8.54 20.40
N LEU A 185 -5.82 -8.16 20.50
CA LEU A 185 -4.83 -8.41 19.44
C LEU A 185 -4.65 -9.91 19.18
N GLU A 186 -4.62 -10.73 20.22
CA GLU A 186 -4.48 -12.18 20.10
C GLU A 186 -5.70 -12.82 19.46
N GLU A 187 -6.92 -12.37 19.78
CA GLU A 187 -8.12 -12.79 19.06
C GLU A 187 -8.08 -12.37 17.58
N GLY A 188 -7.63 -11.15 17.29
CA GLY A 188 -7.45 -10.66 15.92
C GLY A 188 -6.47 -11.51 15.11
N ARG A 189 -5.37 -11.99 15.73
CA ARG A 189 -4.35 -12.82 15.07
C ARG A 189 -4.86 -14.19 14.61
N LYS A 190 -5.85 -14.74 15.33
CA LYS A 190 -6.50 -16.03 15.02
C LYS A 190 -7.39 -15.94 13.78
N LEU A 191 -7.82 -14.73 13.41
CA LEU A 191 -8.61 -14.52 12.20
C LEU A 191 -7.74 -14.76 10.96
N THR A 192 -8.31 -15.43 9.96
CA THR A 192 -7.68 -15.57 8.64
C THR A 192 -7.32 -14.20 8.09
N GLY A 193 -8.21 -13.23 8.20
CA GLY A 193 -7.97 -11.85 7.79
C GLY A 193 -8.14 -11.61 6.29
N LEU A 194 -8.14 -10.34 5.87
CA LEU A 194 -8.28 -9.95 4.46
C LEU A 194 -6.96 -9.76 3.72
N PHE A 195 -5.89 -9.44 4.44
CA PHE A 195 -4.65 -8.92 3.85
C PHE A 195 -3.61 -10.02 3.67
N CYS A 196 -3.23 -10.28 2.41
CA CYS A 196 -2.09 -11.14 2.10
C CYS A 196 -0.79 -10.49 2.59
N GLN A 197 0.02 -11.23 3.34
CA GLN A 197 1.32 -10.75 3.84
C GLN A 197 2.41 -10.71 2.78
N GLY A 198 2.15 -11.21 1.56
CA GLY A 198 3.16 -11.23 0.50
C GLY A 198 4.37 -12.13 0.78
N CYS A 199 4.27 -13.08 1.72
CA CYS A 199 5.39 -13.93 2.15
C CYS A 199 5.94 -14.90 1.08
N GLY A 200 5.19 -15.11 -0.01
CA GLY A 200 5.63 -15.93 -1.15
C GLY A 200 5.51 -17.44 -0.97
N THR A 201 5.13 -17.96 0.21
CA THR A 201 5.00 -19.42 0.47
C THR A 201 4.10 -20.15 -0.53
N CYS A 202 3.08 -19.48 -1.09
CA CYS A 202 2.17 -20.06 -2.06
C CYS A 202 2.74 -20.18 -3.48
N LYS A 203 3.84 -19.49 -3.81
CA LYS A 203 4.39 -19.45 -5.18
C LYS A 203 4.82 -20.87 -5.60
N GLY A 204 4.46 -21.26 -6.83
CA GLY A 204 4.79 -22.57 -7.40
C GLY A 204 4.02 -23.77 -6.82
N THR A 205 3.14 -23.56 -5.83
CA THR A 205 2.38 -24.66 -5.21
C THR A 205 1.04 -24.94 -5.92
N CYS A 206 0.54 -24.01 -6.73
CA CYS A 206 -0.70 -24.17 -7.49
C CYS A 206 -0.48 -25.06 -8.71
N THR A 207 -1.25 -26.15 -8.85
CA THR A 207 -1.20 -27.03 -10.03
C THR A 207 -1.45 -26.31 -11.37
N ASN A 208 -2.33 -25.30 -11.36
CA ASN A 208 -2.63 -24.47 -12.54
C ASN A 208 -1.66 -23.28 -12.70
N ASN A 209 -0.60 -23.21 -11.87
CA ASN A 209 0.42 -22.16 -11.89
C ASN A 209 -0.14 -20.73 -11.79
N LEU A 210 -1.20 -20.54 -10.99
CA LEU A 210 -1.83 -19.24 -10.80
C LEU A 210 -0.95 -18.28 -9.98
N PRO A 211 -0.94 -16.97 -10.26
CA PRO A 211 -0.22 -15.96 -9.48
C PRO A 211 -0.98 -15.65 -8.18
N VAL A 212 -0.97 -16.59 -7.23
CA VAL A 212 -1.77 -16.52 -5.99
C VAL A 212 -1.61 -15.19 -5.23
N PRO A 213 -0.41 -14.62 -5.00
CA PRO A 213 -0.29 -13.36 -4.28
C PRO A 213 -1.07 -12.21 -4.92
N ASP A 214 -1.07 -12.15 -6.24
CA ASP A 214 -1.74 -11.12 -7.05
C ASP A 214 -3.25 -11.32 -6.98
N LEU A 215 -3.71 -12.57 -7.05
CA LEU A 215 -5.13 -12.90 -6.86
C LEU A 215 -5.61 -12.57 -5.44
N MET A 216 -4.79 -12.77 -4.40
CA MET A 216 -5.15 -12.35 -3.05
C MET A 216 -5.19 -10.82 -2.90
N ARG A 217 -4.38 -10.08 -3.66
CA ARG A 217 -4.48 -8.62 -3.74
C ARG A 217 -5.75 -8.17 -4.47
N ALA A 218 -6.12 -8.82 -5.57
CA ALA A 218 -7.40 -8.59 -6.24
C ALA A 218 -8.59 -8.86 -5.30
N TYR A 219 -8.51 -9.92 -4.49
CA TYR A 219 -9.49 -10.21 -3.44
C TYR A 219 -9.61 -9.08 -2.42
N MET A 220 -8.47 -8.58 -1.92
CA MET A 220 -8.43 -7.46 -0.99
C MET A 220 -9.03 -6.18 -1.61
N TYR A 221 -8.76 -5.87 -2.89
CA TYR A 221 -9.39 -4.73 -3.55
C TYR A 221 -10.91 -4.87 -3.59
N ALA A 222 -11.42 -6.02 -4.04
CA ALA A 222 -12.86 -6.22 -4.19
C ALA A 222 -13.61 -6.29 -2.85
N TYR A 223 -13.09 -7.04 -1.87
CA TYR A 223 -13.80 -7.37 -0.64
C TYR A 223 -13.34 -6.59 0.59
N GLY A 224 -12.12 -6.07 0.57
CA GLY A 224 -11.61 -5.17 1.61
C GLY A 224 -11.90 -3.71 1.31
N TYR A 225 -11.60 -3.26 0.08
CA TYR A 225 -11.72 -1.85 -0.30
C TYR A 225 -12.99 -1.52 -1.07
N ALA A 226 -13.78 -2.52 -1.46
CA ALA A 226 -14.93 -2.35 -2.35
C ALA A 226 -14.55 -1.68 -3.70
N ASP A 227 -13.32 -1.91 -4.15
CA ASP A 227 -12.75 -1.35 -5.38
C ASP A 227 -12.70 -2.45 -6.45
N ILE A 228 -13.83 -2.64 -7.12
CA ILE A 228 -14.01 -3.70 -8.13
C ILE A 228 -13.19 -3.41 -9.38
N GLU A 229 -13.03 -2.15 -9.75
CA GLU A 229 -12.23 -1.72 -10.89
C GLU A 229 -10.77 -2.16 -10.73
N LYS A 230 -10.13 -1.83 -9.60
CA LYS A 230 -8.75 -2.28 -9.33
C LYS A 230 -8.64 -3.79 -9.26
N ALA A 231 -9.61 -4.47 -8.63
CA ALA A 231 -9.63 -5.93 -8.60
C ALA A 231 -9.67 -6.52 -10.01
N ARG A 232 -10.55 -6.00 -10.88
CA ARG A 232 -10.68 -6.42 -12.27
C ARG A 232 -9.41 -6.13 -13.07
N GLY A 233 -8.78 -4.98 -12.85
CA GLY A 233 -7.52 -4.58 -13.45
C GLY A 233 -6.42 -5.61 -13.20
N VAL A 234 -6.24 -6.07 -11.96
CA VAL A 234 -5.25 -7.12 -11.63
C VAL A 234 -5.52 -8.41 -12.42
N LEU A 235 -6.78 -8.84 -12.55
CA LEU A 235 -7.14 -10.03 -13.32
C LEU A 235 -6.84 -9.89 -14.82
N ASP A 236 -7.01 -8.68 -15.38
CA ASP A 236 -6.67 -8.41 -16.78
C ASP A 236 -5.16 -8.37 -16.99
N THR A 237 -4.40 -7.65 -16.17
CA THR A 237 -2.92 -7.60 -16.24
C THR A 237 -2.29 -8.99 -16.13
N ARG A 238 -2.94 -9.91 -15.39
CA ARG A 238 -2.49 -11.29 -15.21
C ARG A 238 -3.10 -12.30 -16.17
N ASN A 239 -3.90 -11.86 -17.14
CA ASN A 239 -4.56 -12.73 -18.12
C ASN A 239 -5.33 -13.89 -17.44
N ILE A 240 -6.01 -13.60 -16.33
CA ILE A 240 -6.74 -14.61 -15.54
C ILE A 240 -8.06 -14.93 -16.26
N ASP A 241 -8.34 -16.22 -16.41
CA ASP A 241 -9.58 -16.73 -16.98
C ASP A 241 -10.78 -16.54 -16.02
N SER A 242 -11.99 -16.61 -16.56
CA SER A 242 -13.25 -16.69 -15.80
C SER A 242 -13.36 -17.91 -14.87
N ASN A 243 -12.65 -19.00 -15.17
CA ASN A 243 -12.61 -20.21 -14.36
C ASN A 243 -11.15 -20.72 -14.20
N PRO A 244 -10.33 -20.04 -13.39
CA PRO A 244 -8.89 -20.32 -13.27
C PRO A 244 -8.58 -21.63 -12.52
N CYS A 245 -9.53 -22.13 -11.72
CA CYS A 245 -9.41 -23.39 -10.97
C CYS A 245 -9.97 -24.59 -11.72
N LYS A 246 -10.32 -24.45 -13.01
CA LYS A 246 -10.89 -25.52 -13.83
C LYS A 246 -10.01 -26.78 -13.77
N GLY A 247 -10.64 -27.92 -13.48
CA GLY A 247 -9.99 -29.24 -13.43
C GLY A 247 -9.32 -29.58 -12.10
N CYS A 248 -9.28 -28.66 -11.13
CA CYS A 248 -8.80 -28.98 -9.79
C CYS A 248 -9.86 -29.77 -9.01
N SER A 249 -9.49 -30.91 -8.42
CA SER A 249 -10.33 -31.63 -7.44
C SER A 249 -10.10 -31.14 -6.01
N SER A 250 -8.93 -30.55 -5.74
CA SER A 250 -8.58 -29.91 -4.47
C SER A 250 -7.56 -28.79 -4.69
N CYS A 251 -7.50 -27.85 -3.75
CA CYS A 251 -6.52 -26.76 -3.79
C CYS A 251 -5.17 -27.25 -3.26
N THR A 252 -4.12 -27.14 -4.08
CA THR A 252 -2.75 -27.51 -3.70
C THR A 252 -1.96 -26.36 -3.09
N VAL A 253 -2.56 -25.16 -2.99
CA VAL A 253 -1.85 -23.97 -2.55
C VAL A 253 -1.55 -24.02 -1.06
N SER A 254 -0.28 -23.84 -0.72
CA SER A 254 0.16 -23.68 0.67
C SER A 254 0.17 -22.20 1.07
N CYS A 255 -0.68 -21.81 2.01
CA CYS A 255 -0.76 -20.44 2.51
C CYS A 255 -0.35 -20.38 3.98
N ALA A 256 0.69 -19.60 4.31
CA ALA A 256 1.13 -19.41 5.69
C ALA A 256 0.06 -18.81 6.63
N ARG A 257 -0.97 -18.17 6.07
CA ARG A 257 -2.11 -17.59 6.80
C ARG A 257 -3.38 -18.44 6.70
N ASN A 258 -3.29 -19.65 6.15
CA ASN A 258 -4.42 -20.55 5.94
C ASN A 258 -5.60 -19.88 5.22
N PHE A 259 -5.32 -19.04 4.21
CA PHE A 259 -6.37 -18.46 3.39
C PHE A 259 -7.12 -19.57 2.66
N PRO A 260 -8.46 -19.49 2.53
CA PRO A 260 -9.23 -20.35 1.63
C PRO A 260 -8.99 -19.89 0.18
N VAL A 261 -7.79 -20.19 -0.33
CA VAL A 261 -7.28 -19.60 -1.59
C VAL A 261 -8.19 -19.92 -2.77
N HIS A 262 -8.66 -21.16 -2.88
CA HIS A 262 -9.57 -21.59 -3.94
C HIS A 262 -10.84 -20.73 -3.97
N ASP A 263 -11.55 -20.66 -2.84
CA ASP A 263 -12.82 -19.93 -2.74
C ASP A 263 -12.63 -18.44 -3.01
N ARG A 264 -11.51 -17.87 -2.54
CA ARG A 264 -11.16 -16.47 -2.82
C ARG A 264 -10.92 -16.23 -4.31
N ILE A 265 -10.21 -17.14 -4.98
CA ILE A 265 -9.96 -17.06 -6.42
C ILE A 265 -11.27 -17.18 -7.20
N GLU A 266 -12.16 -18.11 -6.86
CA GLU A 266 -13.47 -18.23 -7.53
C GLU A 266 -14.33 -16.96 -7.36
N LYS A 267 -14.35 -16.41 -6.14
CA LYS A 267 -15.05 -15.16 -5.81
C LYS A 267 -14.61 -13.98 -6.68
N ILE A 268 -13.32 -13.84 -7.00
CA ILE A 268 -12.83 -12.75 -7.86
C ILE A 268 -12.87 -13.09 -9.34
N ALA A 269 -12.70 -14.36 -9.72
CA ALA A 269 -12.73 -14.79 -11.12
C ALA A 269 -14.08 -14.47 -11.79
N ARG A 270 -15.17 -14.48 -11.03
CA ARG A 270 -16.50 -14.06 -11.51
C ARG A 270 -16.54 -12.63 -12.08
N LEU A 271 -15.63 -11.75 -11.64
CA LEU A 271 -15.52 -10.39 -12.18
C LEU A 271 -15.17 -10.38 -13.66
N LYS A 272 -14.54 -11.44 -14.20
CA LYS A 272 -14.30 -11.61 -15.64
C LYS A 272 -15.60 -11.67 -16.46
N ASN A 273 -16.70 -12.10 -15.84
CA ASN A 273 -18.00 -12.26 -16.50
C ASN A 273 -18.86 -10.99 -16.43
N VAL A 274 -18.43 -9.98 -15.67
CA VAL A 274 -19.09 -8.68 -15.60
C VAL A 274 -18.55 -7.83 -16.75
N PRO A 275 -19.40 -7.30 -17.67
CA PRO A 275 -18.94 -6.40 -18.71
C PRO A 275 -18.32 -5.15 -18.09
N LYS A 276 -17.25 -4.63 -18.70
CA LYS A 276 -16.45 -3.53 -18.13
C LYS A 276 -17.29 -2.28 -17.81
N ASP A 277 -18.28 -1.99 -18.64
CA ASP A 277 -19.17 -0.83 -18.46
C ASP A 277 -20.04 -0.89 -17.19
N PHE A 278 -20.14 -2.06 -16.54
CA PHE A 278 -20.85 -2.23 -15.27
C PHE A 278 -19.93 -2.28 -14.05
N ILE A 279 -18.63 -2.10 -14.23
CA ILE A 279 -17.65 -2.00 -13.15
C ILE A 279 -17.40 -0.51 -12.90
N VAL A 280 -17.95 -0.03 -11.80
CA VAL A 280 -17.86 1.36 -11.31
C VAL A 280 -17.15 1.38 -9.97
#